data_AF-A0A534M5M2-F1
#
_entry.id   AF-A0A534M5M2-F1
#
_cell.length_a   1.000
_cell.length_b   1.000
_cell.length_c   1.000
_cell.angle_alpha   90.00
_cell.angle_beta   90.00
_cell.angle_gamma   90.00
#
_symmetry.space_group_name_H-M   'P 1'
#
loop_
_entity.id
_entity.type
_entity.pdbx_description
1 polymer ?
#
loop_
_entity_poly.entity_id
_entity_poly.type
_entity_poly.pdbx_seq_one_letter_code
_entity_poly.pdbx_strand_id
1 'polypeptide(L)'
;MKELENAANMKKGGRLSHAGRRGYRALQEITTLKRTEGYQGLSVLVVGPTNPEQLHLSPDGLTIVNADSMIRDQFKSFLRGIDFRKGVFFLTMDKTNASLAAAEGLSSLRVQYPPRLRKGQELTMPREESILLARLVYELAVEFGTVRVTWEDHGPHHIDLEGGWIWKSMEHWEAWQLLASDLDPGFHKALNRYVDGSFDARRFVKEWQKLAEILSE
;
A
#
# COMPACT_ATOMS: atom_id res chain seq x y z
N MET A 1 -12.63 -8.73 6.37
CA MET A 1 -12.33 -7.60 7.27
C MET A 1 -11.49 -8.01 8.46
N LYS A 2 -11.89 -9.04 9.23
CA LYS A 2 -11.17 -9.46 10.44
C LYS A 2 -9.67 -9.73 10.24
N GLU A 3 -9.27 -10.40 9.15
CA GLU A 3 -7.85 -10.63 8.84
C GLU A 3 -7.07 -9.34 8.60
N LEU A 4 -7.66 -8.35 7.91
CA LEU A 4 -7.02 -7.06 7.65
C LEU A 4 -6.83 -6.28 8.96
N GLU A 5 -7.81 -6.35 9.85
CA GLU A 5 -7.72 -5.76 11.20
C GLU A 5 -6.63 -6.43 12.04
N ASN A 6 -6.58 -7.76 12.04
CA ASN A 6 -5.56 -8.51 12.75
C ASN A 6 -4.17 -8.19 12.19
N ALA A 7 -4.02 -8.20 10.86
CA ALA A 7 -2.80 -7.84 10.17
C ALA A 7 -2.36 -6.43 10.55
N ALA A 8 -3.25 -5.43 10.46
CA ALA A 8 -2.97 -4.04 10.81
C ALA A 8 -2.46 -3.85 12.26
N ASN A 9 -2.86 -4.74 13.17
CA ASN A 9 -2.39 -4.72 14.56
C ASN A 9 -1.02 -5.40 14.78
N MET A 10 -0.45 -6.09 13.77
CA MET A 10 0.82 -6.81 13.91
C MET A 10 2.01 -5.85 13.99
N LYS A 11 2.65 -5.84 15.16
CA LYS A 11 3.85 -5.04 15.46
C LYS A 11 5.08 -5.92 15.69
N LYS A 12 6.26 -5.40 15.37
CA LYS A 12 7.58 -5.98 15.70
C LYS A 12 8.47 -4.87 16.25
N GLY A 13 8.97 -5.01 17.47
CA GLY A 13 9.81 -3.99 18.11
C GLY A 13 9.12 -2.63 18.26
N GLY A 14 7.83 -2.62 18.62
CA GLY A 14 7.03 -1.38 18.78
C GLY A 14 6.60 -0.71 17.47
N ARG A 15 7.12 -1.14 16.32
CA ARG A 15 6.78 -0.63 14.98
C ARG A 15 5.86 -1.58 14.24
N LEU A 16 5.12 -1.09 13.24
CA LEU A 16 4.33 -1.96 12.38
C LEU A 16 5.25 -2.95 11.64
N SER A 17 4.91 -4.23 11.72
CA SER A 17 5.55 -5.27 10.90
C SER A 17 5.22 -5.05 9.42
N HIS A 18 5.90 -5.78 8.52
CA HIS A 18 5.55 -5.75 7.09
C HIS A 18 4.07 -6.13 6.87
N ALA A 19 3.56 -7.16 7.56
CA ALA A 19 2.15 -7.52 7.55
C ALA A 19 1.25 -6.41 8.10
N GLY A 20 1.69 -5.72 9.17
CA GLY A 20 1.05 -4.52 9.73
C GLY A 20 0.85 -3.40 8.73
N ARG A 21 1.94 -3.02 8.04
CA ARG A 21 1.89 -1.96 7.02
C ARG A 21 1.01 -2.35 5.84
N ARG A 22 1.10 -3.61 5.37
CA ARG A 22 0.23 -4.16 4.32
C ARG A 22 -1.26 -4.16 4.72
N GLY A 23 -1.56 -4.50 5.97
CA GLY A 23 -2.93 -4.47 6.52
C GLY A 23 -3.52 -3.07 6.50
N TYR A 24 -2.80 -2.07 7.04
CA TYR A 24 -3.23 -0.66 6.97
C TYR A 24 -3.33 -0.13 5.53
N ARG A 25 -2.37 -0.49 4.66
CA ARG A 25 -2.41 -0.12 3.24
C ARG A 25 -3.66 -0.66 2.54
N ALA A 26 -4.06 -1.89 2.84
CA ALA A 26 -5.28 -2.49 2.29
C ALA A 26 -6.55 -1.79 2.83
N LEU A 27 -6.58 -1.42 4.12
CA LEU A 27 -7.67 -0.62 4.67
C LEU A 27 -7.74 0.77 4.00
N GLN A 28 -6.59 1.40 3.75
CA GLN A 28 -6.50 2.67 3.03
C GLN A 28 -7.07 2.54 1.60
N GLU A 29 -6.76 1.48 0.87
CA GLU A 29 -7.38 1.22 -0.45
C GLU A 29 -8.90 1.12 -0.37
N ILE A 30 -9.43 0.34 0.59
CA ILE A 30 -10.88 0.18 0.77
C ILE A 30 -11.55 1.53 1.05
N THR A 31 -10.94 2.38 1.86
CA THR A 31 -11.49 3.72 2.13
C THR A 31 -11.35 4.65 0.93
N THR A 32 -10.25 4.55 0.18
CA THR A 32 -10.02 5.31 -1.06
C THR A 32 -11.11 4.97 -2.09
N LEU A 33 -11.40 3.69 -2.30
CA LEU A 33 -12.49 3.24 -3.18
C LEU A 33 -13.85 3.82 -2.79
N LYS A 34 -14.10 4.05 -1.50
CA LYS A 34 -15.35 4.65 -1.00
C LYS A 34 -15.42 6.16 -1.15
N ARG A 35 -14.29 6.87 -1.07
CA ARG A 35 -14.24 8.34 -0.90
C ARG A 35 -13.76 9.09 -2.14
N THR A 36 -13.02 8.46 -3.04
CA THR A 36 -12.46 9.13 -4.21
C THR A 36 -13.55 9.53 -5.20
N GLU A 37 -13.59 10.81 -5.57
CA GLU A 37 -14.58 11.36 -6.51
C GLU A 37 -14.56 10.67 -7.88
N GLY A 38 -13.39 10.22 -8.34
CA GLY A 38 -13.25 9.44 -9.58
C GLY A 38 -13.98 8.09 -9.57
N TYR A 39 -14.47 7.62 -8.42
CA TYR A 39 -15.27 6.41 -8.28
C TYR A 39 -16.73 6.70 -7.88
N GLN A 40 -17.24 7.91 -8.13
CA GLN A 40 -18.65 8.23 -7.92
C GLN A 40 -19.56 7.18 -8.58
N GLY A 41 -20.51 6.66 -7.80
CA GLY A 41 -21.40 5.56 -8.21
C GLY A 41 -20.92 4.16 -7.80
N LEU A 42 -19.68 4.01 -7.30
CA LEU A 42 -19.19 2.78 -6.69
C LEU A 42 -19.72 2.66 -5.24
N SER A 43 -20.33 1.53 -4.91
CA SER A 43 -20.69 1.17 -3.53
C SER A 43 -19.83 0.01 -3.05
N VAL A 44 -19.12 0.20 -1.92
CA VAL A 44 -18.33 -0.86 -1.30
C VAL A 44 -19.08 -1.42 -0.09
N LEU A 45 -19.51 -2.67 -0.21
CA LEU A 45 -20.28 -3.41 0.79
C LEU A 45 -19.40 -4.50 1.40
N VAL A 46 -19.43 -4.63 2.73
CA VAL A 46 -18.83 -5.77 3.44
C VAL A 46 -19.97 -6.75 3.72
N VAL A 47 -19.84 -7.97 3.19
CA VAL A 47 -20.86 -9.03 3.23
C VAL A 47 -20.25 -10.32 3.76
N GLY A 48 -21.12 -11.20 4.23
CA GLY A 48 -20.73 -12.48 4.83
C GLY A 48 -20.74 -12.44 6.36
N PRO A 49 -21.30 -13.46 7.02
CA PRO A 49 -21.33 -13.52 8.48
C PRO A 49 -19.91 -13.72 9.02
N THR A 50 -19.56 -13.00 10.08
CA THR A 50 -18.40 -13.38 10.91
C THR A 50 -18.92 -14.39 11.93
N ASN A 51 -18.68 -15.68 11.72
CA ASN A 51 -19.05 -16.70 12.70
C ASN A 51 -17.93 -16.90 13.73
N PRO A 52 -18.09 -16.46 14.99
CA PRO A 52 -17.03 -16.55 16.00
C PRO A 52 -16.69 -18.00 16.36
N GLU A 53 -17.67 -18.90 16.27
CA GLU A 53 -17.50 -20.33 16.63
C GLU A 53 -16.63 -21.08 15.63
N GLN A 54 -16.52 -20.56 14.41
CA GLN A 54 -15.66 -21.13 13.40
C GLN A 54 -14.22 -20.62 13.52
N LEU A 55 -13.89 -19.65 14.37
CA LEU A 55 -12.53 -19.10 14.46
C LEU A 55 -11.62 -20.03 15.26
N HIS A 56 -10.68 -20.69 14.58
CA HIS A 56 -9.61 -21.42 15.25
C HIS A 56 -8.41 -20.49 15.41
N LEU A 57 -8.16 -20.04 16.63
CA LEU A 57 -7.00 -19.20 16.93
C LEU A 57 -5.76 -20.04 17.19
N SER A 58 -4.60 -19.50 16.84
CA SER A 58 -3.31 -20.03 17.26
C SER A 58 -3.18 -19.95 18.79
N PRO A 59 -2.25 -20.71 19.41
CA PRO A 59 -2.09 -20.73 20.86
C PRO A 59 -1.82 -19.35 21.50
N ASP A 60 -1.27 -18.42 20.73
CA ASP A 60 -1.02 -17.02 21.13
C ASP A 60 -2.24 -16.10 20.94
N GLY A 61 -3.34 -16.61 20.38
CA GLY A 61 -4.56 -15.84 20.11
C GLY A 61 -4.46 -14.84 18.96
N LEU A 62 -3.30 -14.75 18.28
CA LEU A 62 -3.00 -13.67 17.34
C LEU A 62 -3.33 -14.04 15.88
N THR A 63 -3.31 -15.32 15.54
CA THR A 63 -3.49 -15.81 14.18
C THR A 63 -4.75 -16.65 14.08
N ILE A 64 -5.55 -16.47 13.03
CA ILE A 64 -6.66 -17.37 12.72
C ILE A 64 -6.08 -18.49 11.84
N VAL A 65 -6.03 -19.71 12.36
CA VAL A 65 -5.38 -20.87 11.74
C VAL A 65 -6.20 -21.42 10.57
N ASN A 66 -7.52 -21.24 10.59
CA ASN A 66 -8.44 -21.73 9.58
C ASN A 66 -9.07 -20.59 8.75
N ALA A 67 -8.40 -19.45 8.68
CA ALA A 67 -8.93 -18.24 8.09
C ALA A 67 -9.24 -18.42 6.59
N ASP A 68 -8.33 -19.06 5.85
CA ASP A 68 -8.51 -19.36 4.43
C ASP A 68 -9.72 -20.27 4.16
N SER A 69 -9.93 -21.30 4.98
CA SER A 69 -11.07 -22.21 4.80
C SER A 69 -12.38 -21.51 5.17
N MET A 70 -12.40 -20.72 6.25
CA MET A 70 -13.57 -19.92 6.62
C MET A 70 -13.94 -18.89 5.55
N ILE A 71 -12.96 -18.15 5.02
CA ILE A 71 -13.20 -17.17 3.96
C ILE A 71 -13.75 -17.87 2.73
N ARG A 72 -13.22 -19.05 2.37
CA ARG A 72 -13.72 -19.83 1.25
C ARG A 72 -15.17 -20.28 1.46
N ASP A 73 -15.54 -20.74 2.66
CA ASP A 73 -16.90 -21.18 2.95
C ASP A 73 -17.90 -20.01 3.03
N GLN A 74 -17.51 -18.90 3.65
CA GLN A 74 -18.30 -17.66 3.66
C GLN A 74 -18.49 -17.13 2.23
N PHE A 75 -17.45 -17.19 1.42
CA PHE A 75 -17.51 -16.81 0.01
C PHE A 75 -18.47 -17.70 -0.77
N LYS A 76 -18.36 -19.03 -0.66
CA LYS A 76 -19.29 -19.98 -1.30
C LYS A 76 -20.74 -19.73 -0.88
N SER A 77 -20.97 -19.50 0.42
CA SER A 77 -22.29 -19.19 0.95
C SER A 77 -22.84 -17.90 0.35
N PHE A 78 -22.02 -16.86 0.28
CA PHE A 78 -22.36 -15.60 -0.36
C PHE A 78 -22.69 -15.78 -1.85
N LEU A 79 -21.85 -16.52 -2.60
CA LEU A 79 -22.06 -16.78 -4.02
C LEU A 79 -23.36 -17.54 -4.30
N ARG A 80 -23.70 -18.52 -3.46
CA ARG A 80 -24.98 -19.24 -3.54
C ARG A 80 -26.19 -18.36 -3.21
N GLY A 81 -25.99 -17.35 -2.37
CA GLY A 81 -27.04 -16.43 -1.93
C GLY A 81 -27.31 -15.27 -2.90
N ILE A 82 -26.43 -15.00 -3.86
CA ILE A 82 -26.63 -13.97 -4.89
C ILE A 82 -27.18 -14.59 -6.18
N ASP A 83 -28.41 -14.26 -6.55
CA ASP A 83 -29.04 -14.72 -7.81
C ASP A 83 -28.47 -14.04 -9.08
N PHE A 84 -27.48 -13.16 -8.94
CA PHE A 84 -26.93 -12.34 -10.01
C PHE A 84 -25.77 -13.02 -10.75
N ARG A 85 -26.08 -13.81 -11.78
CA ARG A 85 -25.04 -14.51 -12.57
C ARG A 85 -24.39 -13.66 -13.67
N LYS A 86 -24.96 -12.50 -14.03
CA LYS A 86 -24.45 -11.64 -15.10
C LYS A 86 -24.02 -10.28 -14.54
N GLY A 87 -22.82 -9.83 -14.91
CA GLY A 87 -22.27 -8.53 -14.49
C GLY A 87 -21.50 -8.52 -13.17
N VAL A 88 -21.36 -9.68 -12.51
CA VAL A 88 -20.54 -9.83 -11.29
C VAL A 88 -19.21 -10.48 -11.66
N PHE A 89 -18.11 -9.86 -11.24
CA PHE A 89 -16.76 -10.37 -11.43
C PHE A 89 -16.12 -10.72 -10.10
N PHE A 90 -15.48 -11.89 -10.03
CA PHE A 90 -14.70 -12.29 -8.88
C PHE A 90 -13.23 -11.93 -9.11
N LEU A 91 -12.75 -10.89 -8.43
CA LEU A 91 -11.36 -10.44 -8.52
C LEU A 91 -10.51 -11.11 -7.43
N THR A 92 -9.43 -11.78 -7.82
CA THR A 92 -8.50 -12.37 -6.85
C THR A 92 -7.08 -12.44 -7.39
N MET A 93 -6.09 -12.47 -6.49
CA MET A 93 -4.72 -12.82 -6.83
C MET A 93 -4.43 -14.32 -6.72
N ASP A 94 -5.32 -15.08 -6.09
CA ASP A 94 -5.15 -16.51 -5.85
C ASP A 94 -5.71 -17.34 -7.02
N LYS A 95 -4.86 -18.19 -7.61
CA LYS A 95 -5.23 -19.05 -8.74
C LYS A 95 -6.32 -20.06 -8.38
N THR A 96 -6.24 -20.63 -7.18
CA THR A 96 -7.18 -21.64 -6.67
C THR A 96 -8.56 -21.01 -6.49
N ASN A 97 -8.62 -19.83 -5.86
CA ASN A 97 -9.88 -19.11 -5.67
C ASN A 97 -10.51 -18.70 -6.99
N ALA A 98 -9.70 -18.23 -7.96
CA ALA A 98 -10.21 -17.89 -9.30
C ALA A 98 -10.83 -19.12 -9.98
N SER A 99 -10.14 -20.27 -9.92
CA SER A 99 -10.61 -21.52 -10.51
C SER A 99 -11.89 -22.03 -9.85
N LEU A 100 -12.00 -21.91 -8.52
CA LEU A 100 -13.20 -22.28 -7.78
C LEU A 100 -14.40 -21.40 -8.15
N ALA A 101 -14.21 -20.07 -8.21
CA ALA A 101 -15.27 -19.15 -8.61
C ALA A 101 -15.75 -19.41 -10.04
N ALA A 102 -14.83 -19.72 -10.97
CA ALA A 102 -15.18 -20.11 -12.33
C ALA A 102 -15.99 -21.41 -12.38
N ALA A 103 -15.63 -22.42 -11.56
CA ALA A 103 -16.38 -23.68 -11.45
C ALA A 103 -17.80 -23.48 -10.88
N GLU A 104 -18.00 -22.46 -10.03
CA GLU A 104 -19.32 -22.07 -9.51
C GLU A 104 -20.13 -21.20 -10.48
N GLY A 105 -19.59 -20.91 -11.67
CA GLY A 105 -20.29 -20.22 -12.76
C GLY A 105 -20.10 -18.70 -12.80
N LEU A 106 -19.09 -18.16 -12.10
CA LEU A 106 -18.79 -16.72 -12.09
C LEU A 106 -17.70 -16.33 -13.09
N SER A 107 -17.72 -15.07 -13.49
CA SER A 107 -16.61 -14.48 -14.25
C SER A 107 -15.46 -14.14 -13.29
N SER A 108 -14.41 -14.97 -13.25
CA SER A 108 -13.25 -14.73 -12.38
C SER A 108 -12.14 -13.96 -13.11
N LEU A 109 -11.63 -12.89 -12.49
CA LEU A 109 -10.48 -12.12 -12.94
C LEU A 109 -9.30 -12.40 -12.00
N ARG A 110 -8.27 -13.07 -12.51
CA ARG A 110 -7.03 -13.29 -11.77
C ARG A 110 -6.03 -12.16 -12.02
N VAL A 111 -5.78 -11.35 -11.01
CA VAL A 111 -4.68 -10.37 -11.03
C VAL A 111 -3.38 -11.10 -10.72
N GLN A 112 -2.38 -10.96 -11.58
CA GLN A 112 -1.07 -11.55 -11.29
C GLN A 112 -0.34 -10.72 -10.23
N TYR A 113 0.31 -11.40 -9.29
CA TYR A 113 1.24 -10.75 -8.41
C TYR A 113 2.34 -10.08 -9.25
N PRO A 114 2.66 -8.80 -9.00
CA PRO A 114 3.87 -8.24 -9.56
C PRO A 114 5.07 -9.07 -9.07
N PRO A 115 6.08 -9.30 -9.92
CA PRO A 115 7.26 -10.06 -9.53
C PRO A 115 7.89 -9.41 -8.29
N ARG A 116 8.30 -10.24 -7.32
CA ARG A 116 9.03 -9.73 -6.15
C ARG A 116 10.32 -9.07 -6.61
N LEU A 117 10.50 -7.82 -6.21
CA LEU A 117 11.71 -7.06 -6.49
C LEU A 117 12.89 -7.73 -5.79
N ARG A 118 13.95 -8.02 -6.56
CA ARG A 118 15.22 -8.51 -6.02
C ARG A 118 16.19 -7.36 -5.84
N LYS A 119 17.12 -7.50 -4.89
CA LYS A 119 18.22 -6.54 -4.72
C LYS A 119 19.00 -6.43 -6.04
N GLY A 120 19.18 -5.22 -6.55
CA GLY A 120 19.88 -4.94 -7.80
C GLY A 120 19.05 -5.17 -9.07
N GLN A 121 17.75 -5.48 -8.95
CA GLN A 121 16.86 -5.53 -10.10
C GLN A 121 16.59 -4.11 -10.60
N GLU A 122 16.91 -3.84 -11.86
CA GLU A 122 16.53 -2.60 -12.53
C GLU A 122 15.05 -2.62 -12.88
N LEU A 123 14.38 -1.50 -12.61
CA LEU A 123 12.98 -1.30 -12.96
C LEU A 123 12.91 -0.32 -14.11
N THR A 124 12.46 -0.80 -15.26
CA THR A 124 12.21 0.04 -16.43
C THR A 124 10.85 0.73 -16.23
N MET A 125 10.86 2.05 -16.11
CA MET A 125 9.63 2.83 -16.01
C MET A 125 9.00 2.95 -17.42
N PRO A 126 7.70 2.68 -17.59
CA PRO A 126 7.02 2.93 -18.86
C PRO A 126 7.17 4.41 -19.25
N ARG A 127 7.53 4.68 -20.51
CA ARG A 127 7.81 6.05 -21.00
C ARG A 127 6.61 7.01 -20.89
N GLU A 128 5.40 6.47 -20.82
CA GLU A 128 4.15 7.24 -20.90
C GLU A 128 3.48 7.45 -19.53
N GLU A 129 4.03 6.86 -18.46
CA GLU A 129 3.45 6.97 -17.12
C GLU A 129 4.30 7.88 -16.23
N SER A 130 3.84 9.12 -16.05
CA SER A 130 4.38 9.99 -15.01
C SER A 130 4.00 9.44 -13.63
N ILE A 131 4.98 8.91 -12.90
CA ILE A 131 4.79 8.38 -11.56
C ILE A 131 5.06 9.48 -10.53
N LEU A 132 4.09 9.70 -9.65
CA LEU A 132 4.24 10.62 -8.51
C LEU A 132 5.33 10.08 -7.58
N LEU A 133 6.47 10.75 -7.53
CA LEU A 133 7.62 10.35 -6.70
C LEU A 133 7.22 10.15 -5.24
N ALA A 134 6.38 11.04 -4.70
CA ALA A 134 5.86 10.91 -3.33
C ALA A 134 5.11 9.59 -3.11
N ARG A 135 4.31 9.15 -4.08
CA ARG A 135 3.59 7.87 -4.03
C ARG A 135 4.56 6.69 -4.10
N LEU A 136 5.57 6.75 -4.96
CA LEU A 136 6.60 5.72 -5.03
C LEU A 136 7.32 5.57 -3.69
N VAL A 137 7.79 6.68 -3.10
CA VAL A 137 8.47 6.67 -1.81
C VAL A 137 7.56 6.14 -0.70
N TYR A 138 6.28 6.49 -0.73
CA TYR A 138 5.30 5.96 0.20
C TYR A 138 5.14 4.44 0.09
N GLU A 139 4.95 3.90 -1.11
CA GLU A 139 4.82 2.46 -1.32
C GLU A 139 6.10 1.70 -0.94
N LEU A 140 7.28 2.29 -1.18
CA LEU A 140 8.54 1.75 -0.70
C LEU A 140 8.59 1.70 0.83
N ALA A 141 8.10 2.73 1.52
CA ALA A 141 8.02 2.73 2.98
C ALA A 141 6.99 1.71 3.52
N VAL A 142 5.91 1.47 2.78
CA VAL A 142 4.96 0.40 3.12
C VAL A 142 5.60 -0.98 2.97
N GLU A 143 6.33 -1.22 1.88
CA GLU A 143 6.99 -2.50 1.62
C GLU A 143 8.13 -2.73 2.61
N PHE A 144 9.10 -1.82 2.66
CA PHE A 144 10.37 -2.00 3.36
C PHE A 144 10.40 -1.42 4.78
N GLY A 145 9.52 -0.48 5.11
CA GLY A 145 9.44 0.17 6.42
C GLY A 145 10.05 1.56 6.42
N THR A 146 11.32 1.65 6.78
CA THR A 146 12.08 2.91 6.74
C THR A 146 12.81 3.01 5.40
N VAL A 147 12.63 4.12 4.70
CA VAL A 147 13.33 4.44 3.46
C VAL A 147 14.30 5.58 3.74
N ARG A 148 15.60 5.31 3.60
CA ARG A 148 16.63 6.35 3.68
C ARG A 148 16.82 6.98 2.30
N VAL A 149 16.63 8.28 2.20
CA VAL A 149 16.95 9.07 1.01
C VAL A 149 18.25 9.80 1.29
N THR A 150 19.24 9.61 0.42
CA THR A 150 20.56 10.25 0.53
C THR A 150 20.83 11.12 -0.67
N TRP A 151 21.54 12.23 -0.48
CA TRP A 151 22.04 13.07 -1.56
C TRP A 151 23.38 13.69 -1.18
N GLU A 152 24.12 14.15 -2.18
CA GLU A 152 25.37 14.88 -2.03
C GLU A 152 25.13 16.35 -2.41
N ASP A 153 25.21 17.26 -1.44
CA ASP A 153 25.16 18.72 -1.67
C ASP A 153 26.17 19.42 -0.76
N HIS A 154 27.42 19.56 -1.22
CA HIS A 154 28.52 20.03 -0.38
C HIS A 154 28.76 19.14 0.87
N GLY A 155 28.41 17.86 0.77
CA GLY A 155 28.55 16.84 1.80
C GLY A 155 27.42 15.80 1.73
N PRO A 156 27.59 14.66 2.41
CA PRO A 156 26.58 13.62 2.46
C PRO A 156 25.44 14.06 3.37
N HIS A 157 24.22 14.02 2.83
CA HIS A 157 23.00 14.33 3.55
C HIS A 157 22.03 13.16 3.48
N HIS A 158 21.17 13.03 4.50
CA HIS A 158 20.13 12.01 4.52
C HIS A 158 18.85 12.46 5.23
N ILE A 159 17.75 11.79 4.86
CA ILE A 159 16.48 11.81 5.57
C ILE A 159 15.92 10.38 5.60
N ASP A 160 15.53 9.93 6.79
CA ASP A 160 14.85 8.66 6.97
C ASP A 160 13.34 8.88 7.00
N LEU A 161 12.63 8.24 6.09
CA LEU A 161 11.18 8.32 5.94
C LEU A 161 10.52 7.03 6.42
N GLU A 162 9.56 7.15 7.33
CA GLU A 162 8.86 6.03 7.94
C GLU A 162 7.36 6.03 7.59
N GLY A 163 6.88 4.89 7.11
CA GLY A 163 5.47 4.70 6.75
C GLY A 163 4.56 4.26 7.91
N GLY A 164 5.10 3.87 9.06
CA GLY A 164 4.34 3.28 10.16
C GLY A 164 4.87 3.63 11.55
N TRP A 165 4.63 4.87 11.99
CA TRP A 165 4.99 5.37 13.31
C TRP A 165 3.88 5.18 14.36
N ILE A 166 4.23 5.32 15.64
CA ILE A 166 3.38 4.93 16.79
C ILE A 166 2.01 5.61 16.80
N TRP A 167 1.93 6.87 16.37
CA TRP A 167 0.72 7.70 16.43
C TRP A 167 0.05 7.89 15.07
N LYS A 168 0.40 7.08 14.06
CA LYS A 168 -0.18 7.19 12.72
C LYS A 168 -1.64 6.73 12.73
N SER A 169 -2.57 7.68 12.74
CA SER A 169 -4.01 7.45 12.55
C SER A 169 -4.37 7.15 11.09
N MET A 170 -5.59 6.66 10.85
CA MET A 170 -6.12 6.38 9.51
C MET A 170 -6.12 7.60 8.58
N GLU A 171 -6.34 8.80 9.11
CA GLU A 171 -6.31 10.05 8.33
C GLU A 171 -4.92 10.28 7.71
N HIS A 172 -3.85 10.01 8.46
CA HIS A 172 -2.48 10.11 7.93
C HIS A 172 -2.21 9.04 6.86
N TRP A 173 -2.83 7.86 6.97
CA TRP A 173 -2.76 6.83 5.91
C TRP A 173 -3.46 7.32 4.65
N GLU A 174 -4.69 7.80 4.76
CA GLU A 174 -5.48 8.35 3.64
C GLU A 174 -4.79 9.54 2.96
N ALA A 175 -4.08 10.37 3.72
CA ALA A 175 -3.29 11.48 3.21
C ALA A 175 -1.89 11.09 2.71
N TRP A 176 -1.57 9.79 2.64
CA TRP A 176 -0.28 9.28 2.13
C TRP A 176 0.95 9.83 2.88
N GLN A 177 0.80 10.11 4.18
CA GLN A 177 1.85 10.78 4.93
C GLN A 177 2.96 9.84 5.38
N LEU A 178 4.18 10.38 5.38
CA LEU A 178 5.40 9.78 5.91
C LEU A 178 5.94 10.65 7.04
N LEU A 179 6.50 10.01 8.06
CA LEU A 179 7.23 10.70 9.13
C LEU A 179 8.71 10.76 8.75
N ALA A 180 9.32 11.93 8.86
CA ALA A 180 10.77 12.06 8.86
C ALA A 180 11.30 11.68 10.25
N SER A 181 11.86 10.49 10.40
CA SER A 181 12.26 9.94 11.70
C SER A 181 13.70 10.28 12.09
N ASP A 182 14.56 10.47 11.10
CA ASP A 182 15.91 10.97 11.26
C ASP A 182 16.21 11.97 10.15
N LEU A 183 16.83 13.09 10.52
CA LEU A 183 17.23 14.14 9.61
C LEU A 183 18.66 14.52 9.94
N ASP A 184 19.52 14.57 8.93
CA ASP A 184 20.87 15.11 9.09
C ASP A 184 20.80 16.55 9.68
N PRO A 185 21.61 16.90 10.69
CA PRO A 185 21.73 18.29 11.18
C PRO A 185 21.96 19.35 10.09
N GLY A 186 22.59 18.96 8.97
CA GLY A 186 22.76 19.82 7.79
C GLY A 186 21.48 20.10 7.01
N PHE A 187 20.43 19.30 7.20
CA PHE A 187 19.15 19.41 6.49
C PHE A 187 18.49 20.77 6.69
N HIS A 188 18.51 21.35 7.90
CA HIS A 188 17.96 22.69 8.13
C HIS A 188 18.68 23.78 7.34
N LYS A 189 19.99 23.64 7.09
CA LYS A 189 20.74 24.58 6.23
C LYS A 189 20.36 24.42 4.77
N ALA A 190 20.12 23.18 4.32
CA ALA A 190 19.59 22.91 2.99
C ALA A 190 18.16 23.46 2.86
N LEU A 191 17.28 23.20 3.84
CA LEU A 191 15.89 23.63 3.85
C LEU A 191 15.76 25.16 3.91
N ASN A 192 16.58 25.86 4.72
CA ASN A 192 16.58 27.32 4.75
C ASN A 192 16.97 27.94 3.39
N ARG A 193 17.72 27.23 2.54
CA ARG A 193 17.96 27.67 1.14
C ARG A 193 16.71 27.55 0.25
N TYR A 194 15.72 26.74 0.63
CA TYR A 194 14.50 26.47 -0.13
C TYR A 194 13.21 27.01 0.50
N VAL A 195 13.18 27.24 1.82
CA VAL A 195 11.99 27.62 2.60
C VAL A 195 12.09 29.07 3.12
N ASP A 196 13.28 29.56 3.47
CA ASP A 196 13.53 30.98 3.80
C ASP A 196 14.17 31.76 2.63
N GLY A 197 14.85 31.07 1.71
CA GLY A 197 15.14 31.60 0.37
C GLY A 197 13.93 31.38 -0.51
N SER A 198 13.28 32.46 -0.97
CA SER A 198 12.13 32.42 -1.88
C SER A 198 12.22 31.24 -2.86
N PHE A 199 11.20 30.38 -2.90
CA PHE A 199 11.13 29.27 -3.87
C PHE A 199 11.36 29.83 -5.28
N ASP A 200 12.57 29.64 -5.80
CA ASP A 200 12.93 30.09 -7.13
C ASP A 200 12.53 28.99 -8.12
N ALA A 201 11.30 29.13 -8.63
CA ALA A 201 10.76 28.25 -9.66
C ALA A 201 11.73 28.09 -10.85
N ARG A 202 12.57 29.09 -11.15
CA ARG A 202 13.55 29.01 -12.24
C ARG A 202 14.69 28.07 -11.90
N ARG A 203 15.15 28.04 -10.65
CA ARG A 203 16.17 27.09 -10.18
C ARG A 203 15.63 25.66 -10.19
N PHE A 204 14.41 25.44 -9.71
CA PHE A 204 13.76 24.13 -9.79
C PHE A 204 13.64 23.66 -11.24
N VAL A 205 13.16 24.53 -12.15
CA VAL A 205 13.05 24.21 -13.58
C VAL A 205 14.41 23.87 -14.19
N LYS A 206 15.48 24.57 -13.79
CA LYS A 206 16.83 24.33 -14.30
C LYS A 206 17.43 23.00 -13.83
N GLU A 207 17.23 22.66 -12.55
CA GLU A 207 17.62 21.36 -12.00
C GLU A 207 16.76 20.23 -12.60
N TRP A 208 15.46 20.48 -12.81
CA TRP A 208 14.56 19.55 -13.50
C TRP A 208 14.99 19.32 -14.96
N GLN A 209 15.38 20.37 -15.69
CA GLN A 209 15.90 20.26 -17.06
C GLN A 209 17.20 19.46 -17.11
N LYS A 210 18.13 19.71 -16.18
CA LYS A 210 19.34 18.89 -16.03
C LYS A 210 19.01 17.43 -15.76
N LEU A 211 18.08 17.18 -14.84
CA LEU A 211 17.64 15.82 -14.53
C LEU A 211 17.01 15.16 -15.75
N ALA A 212 16.20 15.90 -16.51
CA ALA A 212 15.57 15.43 -17.74
C ALA A 212 16.60 15.12 -18.84
N GLU A 213 17.66 15.92 -18.99
CA GLU A 213 18.77 15.64 -19.92
C GLU A 213 19.51 14.36 -19.51
N ILE A 214 19.86 14.21 -18.23
CA ILE A 214 20.54 13.01 -17.71
C ILE A 214 19.69 11.75 -17.89
N LEU A 215 18.37 11.87 -17.74
CA LEU A 215 17.44 10.75 -17.91
C LEU A 215 17.09 10.48 -19.38
N SER A 216 17.51 11.36 -20.31
CA SER A 216 17.29 11.21 -21.75
C SER A 216 18.45 10.57 -22.50
N GLU A 217 19.61 10.42 -21.85
CA GLU A 217 20.75 9.57 -22.27
C GLU A 217 20.59 8.13 -21.76
#